data_AF-A0A2U1N084-F1
#
_entry.id   AF-A0A2U1N084-F1
#
_cell.length_a   1.000
_cell.length_b   1.000
_cell.length_c   1.000
_cell.angle_alpha   90.00
_cell.angle_beta   90.00
_cell.angle_gamma   90.00
#
_symmetry.space_group_name_H-M   'P 1'
#
loop_
_entity.id
_entity.type
_entity.pdbx_description
1 polymer ?
#
loop_
_entity_poly.entity_id
_entity_poly.type
_entity_poly.pdbx_seq_one_letter_code
_entity_poly.pdbx_strand_id
1 'polypeptide(L)' 'MTTSKFVELALILEPGKPPKIDKAAILVDAVRKLAQLRNEVQKLIDSNTEIQENIK' A
#
# COMPACT_ATOMS: atom_id res chain seq x y z
N MET A 1 -21.50 -9.69 13.83
CA MET A 1 -20.13 -10.04 14.27
C MET A 1 -19.22 -8.89 13.90
N THR A 2 -18.52 -8.27 14.86
CA THR A 2 -17.56 -7.20 14.57
C THR A 2 -16.27 -7.82 14.04
N THR A 3 -15.96 -7.59 12.76
CA THR A 3 -14.70 -8.04 12.15
C THR A 3 -13.53 -7.29 12.79
N SER A 4 -12.51 -8.03 13.23
CA SER A 4 -11.29 -7.44 13.82
C SER A 4 -10.58 -6.52 12.83
N LYS A 5 -10.02 -5.39 13.31
CA LYS A 5 -9.22 -4.47 12.48
C LYS A 5 -8.04 -5.13 11.78
N PHE A 6 -7.48 -6.19 12.37
CA PHE A 6 -6.44 -6.99 11.72
C PHE A 6 -6.95 -7.79 10.52
N VAL A 7 -8.18 -8.32 10.61
CA VAL A 7 -8.82 -9.04 9.49
C VAL A 7 -9.16 -8.08 8.36
N GLU A 8 -9.70 -6.91 8.69
CA GLU A 8 -9.95 -5.83 7.72
C GLU A 8 -8.65 -5.42 7.00
N LEU A 9 -7.57 -5.19 7.76
CA LEU A 9 -6.27 -4.85 7.19
C LEU A 9 -5.69 -5.98 6.33
N ALA A 10 -5.78 -7.25 6.76
CA ALA A 10 -5.30 -8.38 5.97
C ALA A 10 -6.01 -8.49 4.61
N LEU A 11 -7.32 -8.26 4.57
CA LEU A 11 -8.10 -8.27 3.33
C LEU A 11 -7.73 -7.10 2.40
N ILE A 12 -7.40 -5.93 2.95
CA ILE A 12 -6.90 -4.78 2.18
C ILE A 12 -5.54 -5.07 1.57
N LEU A 13 -4.64 -5.72 2.34
CA LEU A 13 -3.27 -6.00 1.89
C LEU A 13 -3.22 -7.08 0.81
N GLU A 14 -4.06 -8.11 0.91
CA GLU A 14 -4.13 -9.20 -0.06
C GLU A 14 -5.58 -9.49 -0.48
N PRO A 15 -6.16 -8.64 -1.35
CA PRO A 15 -7.52 -8.82 -1.85
C PRO A 15 -7.69 -10.19 -2.53
N GLY A 16 -8.80 -10.87 -2.25
CA GLY A 16 -9.14 -12.17 -2.86
C GLY A 16 -8.50 -13.38 -2.19
N LYS A 17 -7.68 -13.20 -1.14
CA LYS A 17 -7.13 -14.30 -0.35
C LYS A 17 -7.77 -14.39 1.03
N PRO A 18 -7.77 -15.58 1.67
CA PRO A 18 -8.13 -15.71 3.06
C PRO A 18 -7.28 -14.78 3.94
N PRO A 19 -7.87 -14.09 4.94
CA PRO A 19 -7.14 -13.15 5.78
C PRO A 19 -6.09 -13.87 6.62
N LYS A 20 -4.88 -13.32 6.66
CA LYS A 20 -3.85 -13.73 7.61
C LYS A 20 -4.38 -13.55 9.05
N ILE A 21 -3.95 -14.44 9.94
CA ILE A 21 -4.29 -14.39 11.37
C ILE A 21 -3.13 -13.93 12.26
N ASP A 22 -1.90 -13.95 11.73
CA ASP A 22 -0.71 -13.45 12.42
C ASP A 22 -0.66 -11.90 12.36
N LYS A 23 -0.87 -11.28 13.52
CA LYS A 23 -0.90 -9.82 13.68
C LYS A 23 0.43 -9.15 13.32
N ALA A 24 1.56 -9.77 13.66
CA ALA A 24 2.88 -9.18 13.38
C ALA A 24 3.15 -9.22 11.86
N ALA A 25 2.83 -10.33 11.21
CA ALA A 25 2.96 -10.46 9.76
C ALA A 25 2.10 -9.42 9.01
N ILE A 26 0.85 -9.22 9.43
CA ILE A 26 -0.06 -8.22 8.85
C ILE A 26 0.54 -6.81 8.94
N LEU A 27 1.10 -6.43 10.09
CA LEU A 27 1.71 -5.11 10.26
C LEU A 27 2.98 -4.94 9.41
N VAL A 28 3.83 -5.97 9.34
CA VAL A 28 5.03 -5.96 8.49
C VAL A 28 4.64 -5.77 7.02
N ASP A 29 3.62 -6.48 6.55
CA ASP A 29 3.14 -6.37 5.17
C ASP A 29 2.53 -4.99 4.89
N ALA A 30 1.79 -4.42 5.86
CA ALA A 30 1.27 -3.06 5.75
C ALA A 30 2.38 -2.02 5.63
N VAL A 31 3.40 -2.09 6.49
CA VAL A 31 4.55 -1.18 6.44
C VAL A 31 5.28 -1.30 5.09
N ARG A 32 5.50 -2.53 4.61
CA ARG A 32 6.15 -2.76 3.31
C ARG A 32 5.33 -2.17 2.16
N LYS A 33 4.02 -2.43 2.13
CA LYS A 33 3.13 -1.91 1.08
C LYS A 33 3.07 -0.39 1.10
N LEU A 34 2.99 0.24 2.27
CA LEU A 34 3.01 1.69 2.41
C LEU A 34 4.33 2.30 1.91
N ALA A 35 5.47 1.68 2.20
CA ALA A 35 6.76 2.13 1.69
C ALA A 35 6.82 2.06 0.15
N GLN A 36 6.31 0.97 -0.43
CA GLN A 36 6.23 0.81 -1.89
C GLN A 36 5.34 1.90 -2.53
N LEU A 37 4.13 2.10 -2.01
CA LEU A 37 3.20 3.09 -2.53
C LEU A 37 3.76 4.52 -2.44
N ARG A 38 4.44 4.87 -1.34
CA ARG A 38 5.10 6.19 -1.22
C ARG A 38 6.17 6.39 -2.29
N ASN A 39 6.96 5.36 -2.57
CA ASN A 39 7.97 5.42 -3.63
C ASN A 39 7.33 5.53 -5.02
N GLU A 40 6.24 4.81 -5.27
CA GLU A 40 5.48 4.92 -6.52
C GLU A 40 4.89 6.32 -6.71
N VAL A 41 4.29 6.90 -5.66
CA VAL A 41 3.78 8.28 -5.69
C VAL A 41 4.89 9.28 -5.98
N GLN A 42 6.06 9.16 -5.33
CA GLN A 42 7.17 10.07 -5.58
C GLN A 42 7.63 9.99 -7.04
N LYS A 43 7.79 8.78 -7.58
CA LYS A 43 8.16 8.59 -8.99
C LYS A 43 7.14 9.20 -9.95
N LEU A 44 5.84 9.10 -9.64
CA LEU A 44 4.79 9.72 -10.44
C LEU A 44 4.87 11.25 -10.40
N ILE A 45 5.14 11.84 -9.23
CA ILE A 45 5.35 13.29 -9.08
C ILE A 45 6.56 13.74 -9.90
N ASP A 46 7.69 13.04 -9.79
CA ASP A 46 8.92 13.35 -10.51
C ASP A 46 8.69 13.28 -12.03
N SER A 47 8.06 12.19 -12.50
CA SER A 47 7.73 12.00 -13.92
C SER A 47 6.79 13.08 -14.46
N ASN A 48 5.77 13.46 -13.69
CA ASN A 48 4.86 14.54 -14.08
C ASN A 48 5.56 15.90 -14.13
N THR A 49 6.50 16.15 -13.22
CA THR A 49 7.29 17.39 -13.19
C THR A 49 8.18 17.49 -14.43
N GLU A 50 8.90 16.42 -14.76
CA GLU A 50 9.74 16.33 -15.97
C GLU A 50 8.92 16.56 -17.26
N ILE A 51 7.74 15.95 -17.36
CA ILE A 51 6.85 16.16 -18.50
C ILE A 51 6.41 17.63 -18.59
N GLN A 52 6.04 18.25 -17.48
CA GLN A 52 5.62 19.66 -17.46
C GLN A 52 6.75 20.62 -17.81
N GLU A 53 7.99 20.33 -17.41
CA GLU A 53 9.17 21.12 -17.79
C GLU A 53 9.46 21.01 -19.28
N ASN A 54 9.32 19.82 -19.87
CA ASN A 54 9.55 19.59 -21.30
C ASN A 54 8.47 20.19 -22.22
N ILE A 55 7.29 20.54 -21.69
CA ILE A 55 6.19 21.17 -22.44
C ILE A 55 6.30 22.71 -22.46
N LYS A 56 7.04 23.32 -21.51
CA LYS A 56 7.25 24.78 -21.44
C LYS A 56 8.22 25.28 -22.50
#